data_AF-A0A923I3B1-F1
#
_entry.id   AF-A0A923I3B1-F1
#
_cell.length_a   1.000
_cell.length_b   1.000
_cell.length_c   1.000
_cell.angle_alpha   90.00
_cell.angle_beta   90.00
_cell.angle_gamma   90.00
#
_symmetry.space_group_name_H-M   'P 1'
#
loop_
_entity.id
_entity.type
_entity.pdbx_description
1 polymer ?
#
loop_
_entity_poly.entity_id
_entity_poly.type
_entity_poly.pdbx_seq_one_letter_code
_entity_poly.pdbx_strand_id
1 'polypeptide(L)'
;MKLKFVAIAAVSLLSGLISIQVAAQTPQETAVKKLVEPRLGEGVKVDSVLKTPYSGLYEVRVGSDVIYTDEKAQFLFVGNVIDAKTSTNYTRARVEELSKIKFSDLPLELALKMVKGDGKRVIAVFEDPNCGYCKQFRKTLAGMDNITVYTFMYNILSDDSTAKSKNIWCSSDRNKAWDDWMVHGKSASTAPANCLTPHDKVLALGQKLRVTGTPAIFFSDGTRIPGAVNAKGLEEKFASIAGGKAN
;
A
#
# COMPACT_ATOMS: atom_id res chain seq x y z
N MET A 1 -32.39 76.11 -0.35
CA MET A 1 -33.07 75.24 0.64
C MET A 1 -33.30 73.88 0.00
N LYS A 2 -32.46 72.88 0.29
CA LYS A 2 -32.67 71.49 -0.17
C LYS A 2 -32.27 70.56 0.97
N LEU A 3 -33.26 69.86 1.52
CA LEU A 3 -33.15 68.90 2.61
C LEU A 3 -33.11 67.48 2.04
N LYS A 4 -32.30 66.65 2.68
CA LYS A 4 -31.86 65.30 2.29
C LYS A 4 -32.98 64.26 2.41
N PHE A 5 -33.01 63.29 1.48
CA PHE A 5 -33.66 62.00 1.68
C PHE A 5 -32.59 60.91 1.78
N VAL A 6 -32.63 60.15 2.87
CA VAL A 6 -31.80 58.96 3.13
C VAL A 6 -32.56 57.75 2.59
N ALA A 7 -31.94 56.99 1.68
CA ALA A 7 -32.43 55.69 1.25
C ALA A 7 -31.47 54.61 1.77
N ILE A 8 -31.98 53.75 2.66
CA ILE A 8 -31.29 52.57 3.17
C ILE A 8 -31.56 51.44 2.19
N ALA A 9 -30.53 51.00 1.46
CA ALA A 9 -30.59 49.80 0.63
C ALA A 9 -30.18 48.58 1.45
N ALA A 10 -31.10 47.64 1.64
CA ALA A 10 -30.83 46.34 2.25
C ALA A 10 -30.13 45.44 1.23
N VAL A 11 -28.86 45.10 1.49
CA VAL A 11 -28.08 44.13 0.72
C VAL A 11 -28.31 42.76 1.35
N SER A 12 -29.04 41.88 0.66
CA SER A 12 -29.19 40.47 1.03
C SER A 12 -27.94 39.69 0.61
N LEU A 13 -27.09 39.30 1.57
CA LEU A 13 -26.01 38.33 1.36
C LEU A 13 -26.61 36.92 1.18
N LEU A 14 -26.56 36.37 -0.03
CA LEU A 14 -26.74 34.94 -0.26
C LEU A 14 -25.39 34.23 -0.05
N SER A 15 -25.17 33.71 1.15
CA SER A 15 -24.04 32.82 1.44
C SER A 15 -24.34 31.42 0.91
N GLY A 16 -23.80 31.09 -0.26
CA GLY A 16 -23.86 29.75 -0.83
C GLY A 16 -22.97 28.77 -0.07
N LEU A 17 -23.55 28.00 0.85
CA LEU A 17 -22.92 26.83 1.46
C LEU A 17 -22.86 25.71 0.41
N ILE A 18 -21.66 25.49 -0.16
CA ILE A 18 -21.36 24.27 -0.91
C ILE A 18 -21.22 23.14 0.12
N SER A 19 -22.32 22.47 0.41
CA SER A 19 -22.31 21.24 1.19
C SER A 19 -21.63 20.15 0.38
N ILE A 20 -20.46 19.70 0.83
CA ILE A 20 -19.83 18.47 0.37
C ILE A 20 -20.77 17.33 0.75
N GLN A 21 -21.58 16.87 -0.21
CA GLN A 21 -22.41 15.69 -0.04
C GLN A 21 -21.49 14.47 0.01
N VAL A 22 -21.20 14.01 1.22
CA VAL A 22 -20.78 12.63 1.45
C VAL A 22 -21.90 11.78 0.87
N ALA A 23 -21.67 11.13 -0.28
CA ALA A 23 -22.67 10.31 -0.93
C ALA A 23 -23.08 9.19 0.04
N ALA A 24 -24.29 9.30 0.59
CA ALA A 24 -24.86 8.29 1.45
C ALA A 24 -25.07 7.01 0.63
N GLN A 25 -24.77 5.86 1.25
CA GLN A 25 -24.94 4.56 0.62
C GLN A 25 -26.40 4.38 0.18
N THR A 26 -26.61 4.00 -1.08
CA THR A 26 -27.95 3.86 -1.63
C THR A 26 -28.71 2.70 -0.98
N PRO A 27 -30.05 2.73 -0.99
CA PRO A 27 -30.85 1.59 -0.52
C PRO A 27 -30.47 0.27 -1.22
N GLN A 28 -30.14 0.35 -2.52
CA GLN A 28 -29.73 -0.82 -3.30
C GLN A 28 -28.38 -1.37 -2.86
N GLU A 29 -27.37 -0.52 -2.64
CA GLU A 29 -26.06 -0.94 -2.13
C GLU A 29 -26.17 -1.59 -0.75
N THR A 30 -27.05 -1.07 0.10
CA THR A 30 -27.34 -1.65 1.43
C THR A 30 -27.99 -3.04 1.30
N ALA A 31 -28.91 -3.21 0.34
CA ALA A 31 -29.54 -4.50 0.06
C ALA A 31 -28.51 -5.52 -0.45
N VAL A 32 -27.69 -5.14 -1.44
CA VAL A 32 -26.62 -6.01 -1.97
C VAL A 32 -25.65 -6.43 -0.88
N LYS A 33 -25.23 -5.49 -0.01
CA LYS A 33 -24.36 -5.80 1.14
C LYS A 33 -24.93 -6.90 2.03
N LYS A 34 -26.22 -6.80 2.40
CA LYS A 34 -26.91 -7.80 3.22
C LYS A 34 -27.01 -9.17 2.54
N LEU A 35 -27.16 -9.19 1.22
CA LEU A 35 -27.28 -10.43 0.45
C LEU A 35 -25.93 -11.13 0.24
N VAL A 36 -24.85 -10.36 0.09
CA VAL A 36 -23.52 -10.89 -0.25
C VAL A 36 -22.72 -11.32 0.97
N GLU A 37 -22.77 -10.57 2.08
CA GLU A 37 -21.93 -10.80 3.27
C GLU A 37 -22.01 -12.25 3.80
N PRO A 38 -23.20 -12.88 3.94
CA PRO A 38 -23.30 -14.27 4.41
C PRO A 38 -22.69 -15.31 3.45
N ARG A 39 -22.52 -14.96 2.16
CA ARG A 39 -22.02 -15.87 1.12
C ARG A 39 -20.49 -15.91 1.07
N LEU A 40 -19.81 -14.97 1.74
CA LEU A 40 -18.34 -14.87 1.72
C LEU A 40 -17.66 -15.74 2.78
N GLY A 41 -18.44 -16.41 3.63
CA GLY A 41 -17.95 -17.30 4.69
C GLY A 41 -18.06 -16.67 6.08
N GLU A 42 -17.96 -17.53 7.10
CA GLU A 42 -18.06 -17.09 8.49
C GLU A 42 -16.94 -16.12 8.86
N GLY A 43 -17.29 -15.04 9.55
CA GLY A 43 -16.32 -14.03 10.03
C GLY A 43 -15.90 -12.99 8.99
N VAL A 44 -16.34 -13.09 7.73
CA VAL A 44 -16.09 -12.05 6.72
C VAL A 44 -17.05 -10.88 6.95
N LYS A 45 -16.48 -9.67 7.07
CA LYS A 45 -17.23 -8.43 7.18
C LYS A 45 -17.07 -7.62 5.90
N VAL A 46 -18.18 -7.24 5.27
CA VAL A 46 -18.15 -6.33 4.12
C VAL A 46 -18.04 -4.91 4.65
N ASP A 47 -17.03 -4.17 4.19
CA ASP A 47 -16.85 -2.78 4.60
C ASP A 47 -17.84 -1.89 3.85
N SER A 48 -17.87 -1.98 2.53
CA SER A 48 -18.73 -1.17 1.67
C SER A 48 -19.17 -1.93 0.42
N VAL A 49 -20.31 -1.51 -0.13
CA VAL A 49 -20.76 -1.90 -1.46
C VAL A 49 -21.06 -0.64 -2.25
N LEU A 50 -20.53 -0.55 -3.47
CA LEU A 50 -20.67 0.61 -4.36
C LEU A 50 -21.11 0.16 -5.75
N LYS A 51 -22.07 0.87 -6.36
CA LYS A 51 -22.42 0.61 -7.76
C LYS A 51 -21.29 1.08 -8.67
N THR A 52 -20.81 0.18 -9.54
CA THR A 52 -19.79 0.52 -10.53
C THR A 52 -20.41 1.29 -11.71
N PRO A 53 -19.65 2.14 -12.40
CA PRO A 53 -20.14 2.87 -13.57
C PRO A 53 -20.22 1.99 -14.83
N TYR A 54 -19.90 0.69 -14.75
CA TYR A 54 -19.80 -0.23 -15.86
C TYR A 54 -20.56 -1.54 -15.60
N SER A 55 -21.08 -2.15 -16.66
CA SER A 55 -21.62 -3.52 -16.66
C SER A 55 -22.68 -3.84 -15.59
N GLY A 56 -23.30 -2.84 -14.96
CA GLY A 56 -24.30 -3.03 -13.90
C GLY A 56 -23.77 -3.71 -12.63
N LEU A 57 -22.45 -3.79 -12.45
CA LEU A 57 -21.83 -4.50 -11.33
C LEU A 57 -21.83 -3.65 -10.06
N TYR A 58 -21.74 -4.33 -8.92
CA TYR A 58 -21.50 -3.76 -7.61
C TYR A 58 -20.13 -4.19 -7.12
N GLU A 59 -19.30 -3.22 -6.76
CA GLU A 59 -18.03 -3.39 -6.08
C GLU A 59 -18.29 -3.70 -4.61
N VAL A 60 -17.82 -4.84 -4.13
CA VAL A 60 -17.91 -5.26 -2.73
C VAL A 60 -16.51 -5.23 -2.15
N ARG A 61 -16.32 -4.40 -1.12
CA ARG A 61 -15.04 -4.23 -0.45
C ARG A 61 -14.98 -5.06 0.83
N VAL A 62 -13.91 -5.84 0.96
CA VAL A 62 -13.54 -6.55 2.18
C VAL A 62 -12.10 -6.19 2.51
N GLY A 63 -11.91 -5.30 3.47
CA GLY A 63 -10.61 -4.76 3.81
C GLY A 63 -10.03 -3.86 2.70
N SER A 64 -9.03 -4.38 2.01
CA SER A 64 -8.39 -3.75 0.83
C SER A 64 -8.69 -4.54 -0.44
N ASP A 65 -9.34 -5.69 -0.30
CA ASP A 65 -9.72 -6.54 -1.41
C ASP A 65 -11.06 -6.10 -1.96
N VAL A 66 -11.22 -6.34 -3.25
CA VAL A 66 -12.38 -5.96 -4.02
C VAL A 66 -12.85 -7.18 -4.79
N ILE A 67 -14.12 -7.52 -4.61
CA ILE A 67 -14.84 -8.51 -5.43
C ILE A 67 -16.04 -7.83 -6.06
N TYR A 68 -16.65 -8.46 -7.06
CA TYR A 68 -17.81 -7.89 -7.74
C TYR A 68 -19.00 -8.83 -7.68
N THR A 69 -20.19 -8.25 -7.74
CA THR A 69 -21.44 -9.00 -7.80
C THR A 69 -22.49 -8.26 -8.63
N ASP A 70 -23.51 -8.98 -9.09
CA ASP A 70 -24.68 -8.37 -9.74
C ASP A 70 -25.65 -7.76 -8.72
N GLU A 71 -26.65 -7.02 -9.19
CA GLU A 71 -27.62 -6.31 -8.34
C GLU A 71 -28.39 -7.23 -7.36
N LYS A 72 -28.55 -8.52 -7.70
CA LYS A 72 -29.24 -9.52 -6.86
C LYS A 72 -28.29 -10.32 -5.97
N ALA A 73 -27.01 -9.98 -5.98
CA ALA A 73 -25.92 -10.71 -5.34
C ALA A 73 -25.86 -12.20 -5.71
N GLN A 74 -26.37 -12.58 -6.90
CA GLN A 74 -26.52 -13.96 -7.33
C GLN A 74 -25.19 -14.58 -7.78
N PHE A 75 -24.34 -13.79 -8.45
CA PHE A 75 -23.04 -14.21 -8.95
C PHE A 75 -21.93 -13.42 -8.27
N LEU A 76 -20.84 -14.11 -7.93
CA LEU A 76 -19.61 -13.49 -7.45
C LEU A 76 -18.55 -13.57 -8.53
N PHE A 77 -17.94 -12.43 -8.83
CA PHE A 77 -16.81 -12.32 -9.75
C PHE A 77 -15.56 -11.97 -8.94
N VAL A 78 -14.59 -12.88 -8.96
CA VAL A 78 -13.31 -12.72 -8.27
C VAL A 78 -12.24 -12.54 -9.33
N GLY A 79 -11.59 -11.39 -9.36
CA GLY A 79 -10.58 -11.07 -10.37
C GLY A 79 -10.51 -9.57 -10.63
N ASN A 80 -10.00 -9.22 -11.82
CA ASN A 80 -9.82 -7.84 -12.23
C ASN A 80 -10.88 -7.42 -13.26
N VAL A 81 -11.43 -6.23 -13.11
CA VAL A 81 -12.17 -5.53 -14.15
C VAL A 81 -11.19 -4.64 -14.92
N ILE A 82 -10.97 -5.01 -16.17
CA ILE A 82 -10.09 -4.30 -17.10
C ILE A 82 -10.94 -3.77 -18.26
N ASP A 83 -10.84 -2.47 -18.52
CA ASP A 83 -11.37 -1.86 -19.73
C ASP A 83 -10.62 -2.43 -20.95
N ALA A 84 -11.32 -3.18 -21.80
CA ALA A 84 -10.69 -3.80 -22.96
C ALA A 84 -10.22 -2.78 -24.02
N LYS A 85 -10.79 -1.56 -24.04
CA LYS A 85 -10.45 -0.52 -25.01
C LYS A 85 -9.23 0.27 -24.57
N THR A 86 -9.15 0.63 -23.28
CA THR A 86 -8.05 1.45 -22.75
C THR A 86 -6.99 0.64 -22.01
N SER A 87 -7.22 -0.66 -21.80
CA SER A 87 -6.42 -1.53 -20.93
C SER A 87 -6.33 -1.04 -19.48
N THR A 88 -7.25 -0.17 -19.05
CA THR A 88 -7.29 0.37 -17.68
C THR A 88 -7.82 -0.71 -16.74
N ASN A 89 -7.03 -1.08 -15.74
CA ASN A 89 -7.46 -1.99 -14.69
C ASN A 89 -8.05 -1.21 -13.50
N TYR A 90 -9.38 -1.18 -13.41
CA TYR A 90 -10.12 -0.45 -12.37
C TYR A 90 -9.97 -1.11 -10.99
N THR A 91 -9.96 -2.43 -10.94
CA THR A 91 -9.78 -3.16 -9.68
C THR A 91 -8.42 -2.86 -9.07
N ARG A 92 -7.35 -2.84 -9.89
CA ARG A 92 -6.01 -2.51 -9.42
C ARG A 92 -5.95 -1.09 -8.86
N ALA A 93 -6.48 -0.10 -9.57
CA ALA A 93 -6.49 1.28 -9.09
C ALA A 93 -7.23 1.39 -7.74
N ARG A 94 -8.34 0.68 -7.60
CA ARG A 94 -9.10 0.63 -6.34
C ARG A 94 -8.33 -0.03 -5.21
N VAL A 95 -7.75 -1.21 -5.44
CA VAL A 95 -6.94 -1.91 -4.44
C VAL A 95 -5.73 -1.07 -4.03
N GLU A 96 -5.07 -0.39 -4.97
CA GLU A 96 -3.95 0.52 -4.68
C GLU A 96 -4.38 1.69 -3.79
N GLU A 97 -5.53 2.29 -4.04
CA GLU A 97 -6.11 3.35 -3.21
C GLU A 97 -6.43 2.84 -1.79
N LEU A 98 -7.12 1.71 -1.70
CA LEU A 98 -7.55 1.11 -0.43
C LEU A 98 -6.39 0.54 0.40
N SER A 99 -5.26 0.25 -0.25
CA SER A 99 -4.06 -0.30 0.40
C SER A 99 -3.06 0.77 0.82
N LYS A 100 -3.37 2.06 0.62
CA LYS A 100 -2.50 3.14 1.09
C LYS A 100 -2.34 3.08 2.60
N ILE A 101 -1.12 3.32 3.05
CA ILE A 101 -0.78 3.37 4.47
C ILE A 101 -0.39 4.79 4.86
N LYS A 102 -0.49 5.12 6.15
CA LYS A 102 0.21 6.28 6.67
C LYS A 102 1.66 5.87 6.94
N PHE A 103 2.58 6.24 6.03
CA PHE A 103 3.98 5.80 6.10
C PHE A 103 4.65 6.11 7.45
N SER A 104 4.30 7.23 8.07
CA SER A 104 4.81 7.63 9.39
C SER A 104 4.41 6.70 10.53
N ASP A 105 3.43 5.83 10.33
CA ASP A 105 2.96 4.88 11.34
C ASP A 105 3.75 3.55 11.27
N LEU A 106 4.69 3.42 10.33
CA LEU A 106 5.58 2.28 10.25
C LEU A 106 6.60 2.31 11.41
N PRO A 107 6.78 1.20 12.13
CA PRO A 107 7.81 1.06 13.17
C PRO A 107 9.18 0.84 12.53
N LEU A 108 9.79 1.92 12.00
CA LEU A 108 11.02 1.89 11.21
C LEU A 108 12.24 1.34 11.98
N GLU A 109 12.19 1.30 13.31
CA GLU A 109 13.20 0.67 14.17
C GLU A 109 13.27 -0.85 14.04
N LEU A 110 12.22 -1.49 13.51
CA LEU A 110 12.20 -2.93 13.21
C LEU A 110 12.88 -3.26 11.87
N ALA A 111 13.28 -2.25 11.09
CA ALA A 111 13.86 -2.41 9.77
C ALA A 111 15.38 -2.15 9.76
N LEU A 112 16.05 -2.71 8.76
CA LEU A 112 17.39 -2.32 8.37
C LEU A 112 17.31 -0.99 7.62
N LYS A 113 17.97 0.06 8.15
CA LYS A 113 18.06 1.36 7.47
C LYS A 113 19.33 1.42 6.64
N MET A 114 19.18 1.55 5.33
CA MET A 114 20.26 1.86 4.39
C MET A 114 20.03 3.24 3.80
N VAL A 115 21.08 4.08 3.75
CA VAL A 115 21.04 5.41 3.14
C VAL A 115 22.10 5.46 2.04
N LYS A 116 21.71 5.93 0.85
CA LYS A 116 22.61 6.21 -0.27
C LYS A 116 22.49 7.69 -0.67
N GLY A 117 23.64 8.34 -0.81
CA GLY A 117 23.71 9.78 -1.10
C GLY A 117 22.95 10.59 -0.07
N ASP A 118 22.18 11.59 -0.51
CA ASP A 118 21.40 12.47 0.35
C ASP A 118 20.17 11.79 1.01
N GLY A 119 19.79 10.59 0.55
CA GLY A 119 18.71 9.81 1.15
C GLY A 119 17.30 10.43 1.08
N LYS A 120 17.04 11.41 0.20
CA LYS A 120 15.77 12.20 0.18
C LYS A 120 14.54 11.39 -0.19
N ARG A 121 14.72 10.31 -0.94
CA ARG A 121 13.64 9.42 -1.39
C ARG A 121 13.52 8.28 -0.41
N VAL A 122 12.38 8.13 0.26
CA VAL A 122 12.22 7.15 1.35
C VAL A 122 11.26 6.05 0.93
N ILE A 123 11.69 4.80 1.10
CA ILE A 123 10.86 3.61 0.92
C ILE A 123 10.98 2.67 2.10
N ALA A 124 9.92 1.90 2.33
CA ALA A 124 9.91 0.74 3.22
C ALA A 124 9.65 -0.51 2.37
N VAL A 125 10.42 -1.56 2.60
CA VAL A 125 10.40 -2.76 1.76
C VAL A 125 10.31 -3.98 2.65
N PHE A 126 9.31 -4.82 2.41
CA PHE A 126 9.22 -6.13 3.03
C PHE A 126 9.87 -7.14 2.11
N GLU A 127 10.95 -7.77 2.57
CA GLU A 127 11.78 -8.69 1.77
C GLU A 127 12.04 -9.99 2.51
N ASP A 128 12.01 -11.11 1.80
CA ASP A 128 12.39 -12.42 2.32
C ASP A 128 13.81 -12.78 1.80
N PRO A 129 14.72 -13.34 2.60
CA PRO A 129 16.06 -13.74 2.16
C PRO A 129 16.08 -14.79 1.03
N ASN A 130 15.03 -15.59 0.88
CA ASN A 130 14.90 -16.63 -0.14
C ASN A 130 14.12 -16.18 -1.39
N CYS A 131 13.63 -14.93 -1.39
CA CYS A 131 12.85 -14.37 -2.48
C CYS A 131 13.74 -13.94 -3.67
N GLY A 132 13.63 -14.64 -4.80
CA GLY A 132 14.36 -14.32 -6.03
C GLY A 132 14.07 -12.90 -6.56
N TYR A 133 12.81 -12.46 -6.53
CA TYR A 133 12.42 -11.10 -6.92
C TYR A 133 12.99 -10.02 -5.99
N CYS A 134 13.18 -10.33 -4.72
CA CYS A 134 13.79 -9.44 -3.74
C CYS A 134 15.28 -9.29 -4.08
N LYS A 135 15.97 -10.39 -4.40
CA LYS A 135 17.36 -10.35 -4.91
C LYS A 135 17.47 -9.51 -6.19
N GLN A 136 16.52 -9.63 -7.13
CA GLN A 136 16.47 -8.79 -8.32
C GLN A 136 16.27 -7.31 -7.97
N PHE A 137 15.35 -7.01 -7.05
CA PHE A 137 15.10 -5.65 -6.58
C PHE A 137 16.31 -5.04 -5.86
N ARG A 138 17.04 -5.81 -5.04
CA ARG A 138 18.30 -5.36 -4.42
C ARG A 138 19.38 -5.02 -5.45
N LYS A 139 19.46 -5.76 -6.57
CA LYS A 139 20.35 -5.41 -7.70
C LYS A 139 19.93 -4.09 -8.35
N THR A 140 18.64 -3.83 -8.51
CA THR A 140 18.14 -2.52 -8.95
C THR A 140 18.61 -1.42 -7.99
N LEU A 141 18.38 -1.60 -6.68
CA LEU A 141 18.77 -0.62 -5.66
C LEU A 141 20.29 -0.41 -5.61
N ALA A 142 21.11 -1.40 -5.98
CA ALA A 142 22.56 -1.29 -6.01
C ALA A 142 23.03 -0.12 -6.91
N GLY A 143 22.39 0.06 -8.06
CA GLY A 143 22.70 1.12 -9.02
C GLY A 143 21.98 2.45 -8.80
N MET A 144 21.22 2.59 -7.70
CA MET A 144 20.50 3.83 -7.37
C MET A 144 21.20 4.61 -6.27
N ASP A 145 21.01 5.93 -6.28
CA ASP A 145 21.52 6.87 -5.27
C ASP A 145 20.39 7.76 -4.70
N ASN A 146 20.67 8.65 -3.75
CA ASN A 146 19.69 9.58 -3.14
C ASN A 146 18.41 8.87 -2.64
N ILE A 147 18.58 7.77 -1.91
CA ILE A 147 17.48 6.93 -1.42
C ILE A 147 17.78 6.41 -0.02
N THR A 148 16.76 6.45 0.85
CA THR A 148 16.72 5.77 2.13
C THR A 148 15.79 4.56 2.00
N VAL A 149 16.30 3.38 2.31
CA VAL A 149 15.58 2.11 2.25
C VAL A 149 15.47 1.54 3.66
N TYR A 150 14.24 1.33 4.12
CA TYR A 150 13.94 0.59 5.34
C TYR A 150 13.51 -0.83 4.97
N THR A 151 14.41 -1.81 5.11
CA THR A 151 14.11 -3.21 4.81
C THR A 151 13.60 -3.93 6.06
N PHE A 152 12.34 -4.34 6.01
CA PHE A 152 11.70 -5.25 6.96
C PHE A 152 11.93 -6.70 6.49
N MET A 153 12.71 -7.49 7.23
CA MET A 153 12.95 -8.90 6.88
C MET A 153 11.71 -9.74 7.18
N TYR A 154 10.93 -10.02 6.13
CA TYR A 154 9.61 -10.64 6.17
C TYR A 154 9.71 -12.11 5.70
N ASN A 155 10.04 -12.98 6.64
CA ASN A 155 10.35 -14.39 6.39
C ASN A 155 9.06 -15.21 6.24
N ILE A 156 8.56 -15.35 5.02
CA ILE A 156 7.28 -16.02 4.70
C ILE A 156 7.41 -17.15 3.67
N LEU A 157 8.59 -17.33 3.06
CA LEU A 157 8.77 -18.25 1.93
C LEU A 157 9.27 -19.63 2.32
N SER A 158 10.09 -19.74 3.37
CA SER A 158 10.60 -21.02 3.87
C SER A 158 11.07 -20.91 5.31
N ASP A 159 11.12 -22.05 6.00
CA ASP A 159 11.52 -22.13 7.42
C ASP A 159 12.95 -21.60 7.65
N ASP A 160 13.86 -21.83 6.69
CA ASP A 160 15.24 -21.36 6.77
C ASP A 160 15.39 -19.85 6.52
N SER A 161 14.35 -19.15 6.04
CA SER A 161 14.34 -17.69 5.93
C SER A 161 14.54 -17.03 7.30
N THR A 162 13.92 -17.58 8.35
CA THR A 162 14.06 -17.05 9.72
C THR A 162 15.48 -17.20 10.26
N ALA A 163 16.12 -18.35 10.01
CA ALA A 163 17.51 -18.58 10.42
C ALA A 163 18.48 -17.63 9.68
N LYS A 164 18.32 -17.46 8.36
CA LYS A 164 19.12 -16.54 7.54
C LYS A 164 18.98 -15.09 8.00
N SER A 165 17.74 -14.64 8.17
CA SER A 165 17.46 -13.27 8.66
C SER A 165 17.97 -13.05 10.07
N LYS A 166 17.93 -14.06 10.96
CA LYS A 166 18.57 -13.98 12.28
C LYS A 166 20.08 -13.79 12.17
N ASN A 167 20.77 -14.61 11.37
CA ASN A 167 22.22 -14.47 11.15
C ASN A 167 22.60 -13.07 10.62
N ILE A 168 21.82 -12.55 9.67
CA ILE A 168 22.01 -11.21 9.12
C ILE A 168 21.73 -10.13 10.17
N TRP A 169 20.61 -10.21 10.89
CA TRP A 169 20.26 -9.25 11.95
C TRP A 169 21.29 -9.21 13.08
N CYS A 170 21.90 -10.35 13.39
CA CYS A 170 22.86 -10.45 14.48
C CYS A 170 24.30 -10.17 14.04
N SER A 171 24.52 -9.85 12.77
CA SER A 171 25.83 -9.46 12.25
C SER A 171 26.25 -8.08 12.76
N SER A 172 27.55 -7.84 12.87
CA SER A 172 28.11 -6.55 13.28
C SER A 172 27.71 -5.42 12.34
N ASP A 173 27.69 -5.70 11.03
CA ASP A 173 27.11 -4.84 10.00
C ASP A 173 25.96 -5.57 9.30
N ARG A 174 24.73 -5.27 9.73
CA ARG A 174 23.51 -5.90 9.23
C ARG A 174 23.22 -5.53 7.78
N ASN A 175 23.49 -4.30 7.38
CA ASN A 175 23.24 -3.84 6.00
C ASN A 175 24.19 -4.55 5.05
N LYS A 176 25.48 -4.62 5.41
CA LYS A 176 26.46 -5.37 4.63
C LYS A 176 26.11 -6.86 4.56
N ALA A 177 25.74 -7.48 5.67
CA ALA A 177 25.36 -8.90 5.70
C ALA A 177 24.11 -9.18 4.84
N TRP A 178 23.14 -8.27 4.84
CA TRP A 178 21.96 -8.35 3.97
C TRP A 178 22.34 -8.28 2.49
N ASP A 179 23.16 -7.30 2.08
CA ASP A 179 23.60 -7.16 0.69
C ASP A 179 24.52 -8.30 0.23
N ASP A 180 25.44 -8.76 1.09
CA ASP A 180 26.27 -9.94 0.85
C ASP A 180 25.39 -11.15 0.50
N TRP A 181 24.30 -11.38 1.23
CA TRP A 181 23.39 -12.49 0.96
C TRP A 181 22.49 -12.25 -0.26
N MET A 182 21.88 -11.07 -0.36
CA MET A 182 20.85 -10.78 -1.35
C MET A 182 21.40 -10.51 -2.75
N VAL A 183 22.58 -9.89 -2.83
CA VAL A 183 23.21 -9.52 -4.10
C VAL A 183 24.33 -10.49 -4.47
N HIS A 184 25.16 -10.87 -3.50
CA HIS A 184 26.39 -11.62 -3.75
C HIS A 184 26.30 -13.11 -3.40
N GLY A 185 25.19 -13.57 -2.80
CA GLY A 185 24.99 -14.97 -2.42
C GLY A 185 25.90 -15.45 -1.29
N LYS A 186 26.52 -14.54 -0.54
CA LYS A 186 27.41 -14.84 0.57
C LYS A 186 26.62 -14.88 1.88
N SER A 187 26.62 -16.04 2.54
CA SER A 187 25.92 -16.24 3.81
C SER A 187 26.58 -15.49 4.97
N ALA A 188 25.77 -14.98 5.88
CA ALA A 188 26.22 -14.48 7.18
C ALA A 188 26.57 -15.63 8.13
N SER A 189 27.52 -15.38 9.05
CA SER A 189 27.87 -16.33 10.11
C SER A 189 26.69 -16.62 11.02
N THR A 190 26.69 -17.80 11.63
CA THR A 190 25.65 -18.21 12.60
C THR A 190 25.56 -17.22 13.76
N ALA A 191 24.35 -16.73 14.02
CA ALA A 191 24.07 -15.83 15.12
C ALA A 191 24.29 -16.52 16.49
N PRO A 192 24.72 -15.77 17.51
CA PRO A 192 24.68 -16.24 18.89
C PRO A 192 23.27 -16.67 19.32
N ALA A 193 23.18 -17.69 20.18
CA ALA A 193 21.91 -18.24 20.62
C ALA A 193 20.99 -17.18 21.26
N ASN A 194 21.58 -16.27 22.06
CA ASN A 194 20.91 -15.20 22.80
C ASN A 194 20.58 -13.96 21.96
N CYS A 195 20.89 -13.94 20.66
CA CYS A 195 20.57 -12.78 19.84
C CYS A 195 19.05 -12.68 19.58
N LEU A 196 18.48 -11.53 19.96
CA LEU A 196 17.08 -11.20 19.74
C LEU A 196 16.87 -10.55 18.37
N THR A 197 15.76 -10.89 17.72
CA THR A 197 15.37 -10.33 16.42
C THR A 197 13.94 -9.82 16.46
N PRO A 198 13.55 -8.86 15.61
CA PRO A 198 12.18 -8.35 15.56
C PRO A 198 11.24 -9.24 14.74
N HIS A 199 11.60 -10.50 14.44
CA HIS A 199 10.89 -11.36 13.47
C HIS A 199 9.38 -11.37 13.67
N ASP A 200 8.89 -11.70 14.87
CA ASP A 200 7.44 -11.82 15.13
C ASP A 200 6.71 -10.48 14.95
N LYS A 201 7.37 -9.37 15.33
CA LYS A 201 6.82 -8.01 15.15
C LYS A 201 6.73 -7.63 13.68
N VAL A 202 7.77 -7.96 12.90
CA VAL A 202 7.79 -7.73 11.45
C VAL A 202 6.77 -8.61 10.74
N LEU A 203 6.62 -9.87 11.16
CA LEU A 203 5.62 -10.79 10.63
C LEU A 203 4.19 -10.27 10.87
N ALA A 204 3.88 -9.89 12.11
CA ALA A 204 2.58 -9.32 12.47
C ALA A 204 2.30 -8.00 11.74
N LEU A 205 3.32 -7.14 11.56
CA LEU A 205 3.19 -5.91 10.78
C LEU A 205 2.84 -6.21 9.32
N GLY A 206 3.57 -7.11 8.66
CA GLY A 206 3.30 -7.46 7.26
C GLY A 206 1.90 -8.06 7.07
N GLN A 207 1.44 -8.90 8.01
CA GLN A 207 0.07 -9.43 8.01
C GLN A 207 -0.97 -8.32 8.17
N LYS A 208 -0.76 -7.40 9.13
CA LYS A 208 -1.63 -6.23 9.33
C LYS A 208 -1.72 -5.34 8.09
N LEU A 209 -0.60 -5.18 7.37
CA LEU A 209 -0.51 -4.42 6.12
C LEU A 209 -0.91 -5.23 4.88
N ARG A 210 -1.35 -6.48 5.06
CA ARG A 210 -1.69 -7.43 4.00
C ARG A 210 -0.61 -7.53 2.93
N VAL A 211 0.63 -7.74 3.38
CA VAL A 211 1.75 -8.11 2.52
C VAL A 211 1.64 -9.62 2.25
N THR A 212 1.16 -9.97 1.05
CA THR A 212 0.95 -11.38 0.64
C THR A 212 2.07 -11.94 -0.23
N GLY A 213 3.06 -11.11 -0.56
CA GLY A 213 4.23 -11.50 -1.34
C GLY A 213 5.36 -10.51 -1.18
N THR A 214 6.58 -10.96 -1.48
CA THR A 214 7.81 -10.15 -1.39
C THR A 214 8.48 -10.04 -2.78
N PRO A 215 9.12 -8.90 -3.10
CA PRO A 215 9.19 -7.70 -2.29
C PRO A 215 7.85 -6.94 -2.33
N ALA A 216 7.49 -6.30 -1.21
CA ALA A 216 6.40 -5.32 -1.18
C ALA A 216 6.98 -3.95 -0.81
N ILE A 217 6.80 -2.97 -1.68
CA ILE A 217 7.45 -1.66 -1.59
C ILE A 217 6.41 -0.61 -1.25
N PHE A 218 6.58 0.06 -0.12
CA PHE A 218 5.78 1.19 0.33
C PHE A 218 6.57 2.49 0.17
N PHE A 219 5.91 3.52 -0.34
CA PHE A 219 6.49 4.83 -0.59
C PHE A 219 6.02 5.85 0.46
N SER A 220 6.74 6.98 0.57
CA SER A 220 6.46 8.02 1.56
C SER A 220 5.07 8.66 1.46
N ASP A 221 4.42 8.59 0.30
CA ASP A 221 3.03 9.04 0.07
C ASP A 221 1.98 8.01 0.52
N GLY A 222 2.43 6.87 1.07
CA GLY A 222 1.58 5.79 1.53
C GLY A 222 1.23 4.75 0.47
N THR A 223 1.49 5.03 -0.81
CA THR A 223 1.23 4.07 -1.88
C THR A 223 2.17 2.88 -1.82
N ARG A 224 1.79 1.79 -2.48
CA ARG A 224 2.62 0.59 -2.59
C ARG A 224 2.68 0.07 -4.01
N ILE A 225 3.80 -0.57 -4.34
CA ILE A 225 3.94 -1.41 -5.54
C ILE A 225 4.14 -2.86 -5.06
N PRO A 226 3.29 -3.81 -5.51
CA PRO A 226 3.53 -5.22 -5.28
C PRO A 226 4.61 -5.75 -6.24
N GLY A 227 5.55 -6.53 -5.73
CA GLY A 227 6.57 -7.21 -6.53
C GLY A 227 7.78 -6.35 -6.89
N ALA A 228 8.73 -6.96 -7.59
CA ALA A 228 9.95 -6.29 -8.01
C ALA A 228 9.67 -5.25 -9.10
N VAL A 229 10.30 -4.09 -8.96
CA VAL A 229 10.25 -2.99 -9.92
C VAL A 229 11.68 -2.66 -10.37
N ASN A 230 11.84 -2.29 -11.64
CA ASN A 230 13.12 -1.88 -12.19
C ASN A 230 13.41 -0.40 -11.86
N ALA A 231 14.63 0.05 -12.19
CA ALA A 231 15.04 1.43 -11.88
C ALA A 231 14.10 2.47 -12.51
N LYS A 232 13.73 2.27 -13.78
CA LYS A 232 12.81 3.17 -14.49
C LYS A 232 11.48 3.33 -13.75
N GLY A 233 10.86 2.23 -13.34
CA GLY A 233 9.58 2.27 -12.62
C GLY A 233 9.68 2.92 -11.24
N LEU A 234 10.81 2.75 -10.54
CA LEU A 234 11.06 3.48 -9.29
C LEU A 234 11.20 4.99 -9.53
N GLU A 235 11.96 5.39 -10.55
CA GLU A 235 12.15 6.80 -10.90
C GLU A 235 10.83 7.46 -11.31
N GLU A 236 10.03 6.80 -12.14
CA GLU A 236 8.69 7.25 -12.50
C GLU A 236 7.80 7.40 -11.26
N LYS A 237 7.86 6.44 -10.33
CA LYS A 237 7.10 6.50 -9.10
C LYS A 237 7.56 7.66 -8.20
N PHE A 238 8.87 7.84 -8.01
CA PHE A 238 9.39 8.97 -7.25
C PHE A 238 9.04 10.33 -7.87
N ALA A 239 9.11 10.44 -9.20
CA ALA A 239 8.69 11.64 -9.92
C ALA A 239 7.20 11.97 -9.67
N SER A 240 6.32 10.95 -9.69
CA SER A 240 4.89 11.14 -9.39
C SER A 240 4.64 11.66 -7.97
N ILE A 241 5.45 11.22 -7.00
CA ILE A 241 5.35 11.66 -5.59
C ILE A 241 5.85 13.10 -5.43
N ALA A 242 6.93 13.46 -6.13
CA ALA A 242 7.45 14.82 -6.12
C ALA A 242 6.47 15.81 -6.76
N GLY A 243 5.85 15.44 -7.89
CA GLY A 243 4.84 16.26 -8.56
C GLY A 243 3.50 16.35 -7.84
N GLY A 244 3.13 15.32 -7.07
CA GLY A 244 1.88 15.28 -6.30
C GLY A 244 1.90 16.07 -4.98
N LYS A 245 3.05 16.60 -4.55
CA LYS A 245 3.16 17.48 -3.37
C LYS A 245 2.77 18.94 -3.65
N ALA A 246 2.40 19.27 -4.88
CA ALA A 246 1.90 20.59 -5.28
C ALA A 246 0.39 20.50 -5.59
N ASN A 247 -0.44 20.34 -4.55
CA ASN A 247 -1.86 20.71 -4.51
C ASN A 247 -2.36 20.62 -3.07
#